data_AF-A0A8J7HRD6-F1
#
_entry.id   AF-A0A8J7HRD6-F1
#
_cell.length_a   1.000
_cell.length_b   1.000
_cell.length_c   1.000
_cell.angle_alpha   90.00
_cell.angle_beta   90.00
_cell.angle_gamma   90.00
#
_symmetry.space_group_name_H-M   'P 1'
#
loop_
_entity.id
_entity.type
_entity.pdbx_description
1 polymer ?
#
loop_
_entity_poly.entity_id
_entity_poly.type
_entity_poly.pdbx_seq_one_letter_code
_entity_poly.pdbx_strand_id
1 'polypeptide(L)'
;METQLQVQQVIQTLKQDLPTLFEKDISYDIYTQDIYFQDPVNKFKWKFNYRIIFWTLRFHARLFFSQIYFDLHEVYQSAEDTILAKWTVRGVLRVPWKAKLFFNGYSTYKFNQDNLIYEHIDTWDRKPGEILRQFFHKGGN
;
A
#
# COMPACT_ATOMS: atom_id res chain seq x y z
N MET A 1 -3.92 -26.75 -11.58
CA MET A 1 -4.58 -25.76 -12.48
C MET A 1 -5.44 -24.79 -11.70
N GLU A 2 -6.29 -25.22 -10.76
CA GLU A 2 -7.15 -24.33 -9.95
C GLU A 2 -6.37 -23.36 -9.03
N THR A 3 -5.32 -23.82 -8.35
CA THR A 3 -4.49 -22.98 -7.46
C THR A 3 -3.82 -21.83 -8.21
N GLN A 4 -3.31 -22.10 -9.43
CA GLN A 4 -2.66 -21.09 -10.25
C GLN A 4 -3.66 -20.04 -10.77
N LEU A 5 -4.91 -20.44 -11.04
CA LEU A 5 -5.98 -19.52 -11.42
C LEU A 5 -6.35 -18.59 -10.24
N GLN A 6 -6.38 -19.10 -9.02
CA GLN A 6 -6.67 -18.32 -7.82
C GLN A 6 -5.55 -17.31 -7.49
N VAL A 7 -4.27 -17.68 -7.60
CA VAL A 7 -3.16 -16.73 -7.43
C VAL A 7 -3.24 -15.59 -8.45
N GLN A 8 -3.60 -15.88 -9.70
CA GLN A 8 -3.81 -14.83 -10.71
C GLN A 8 -4.96 -13.89 -10.31
N GLN A 9 -6.04 -14.40 -9.72
CA GLN A 9 -7.13 -13.54 -9.21
C GLN A 9 -6.65 -12.62 -8.09
N VAL A 10 -5.82 -13.11 -7.17
CA VAL A 10 -5.21 -12.27 -6.12
C VAL A 10 -4.36 -11.17 -6.75
N ILE A 11 -3.50 -11.50 -7.70
CA ILE A 11 -2.66 -10.52 -8.43
C ILE A 11 -3.54 -9.49 -9.15
N GLN A 12 -4.62 -9.90 -9.82
CA GLN A 12 -5.52 -8.96 -10.49
C GLN A 12 -6.24 -8.05 -9.52
N THR A 13 -6.69 -8.57 -8.38
CA THR A 13 -7.32 -7.78 -7.32
C THR A 13 -6.35 -6.70 -6.81
N LEU A 14 -5.11 -7.07 -6.50
CA LEU A 14 -4.07 -6.11 -6.11
C LEU A 14 -3.80 -5.05 -7.20
N LYS A 15 -3.77 -5.45 -8.48
CA LYS A 15 -3.59 -4.52 -9.62
C LYS A 15 -4.73 -3.52 -9.77
N GLN A 16 -5.95 -3.90 -9.40
CA GLN A 16 -7.12 -3.03 -9.47
C GLN A 16 -7.22 -2.11 -8.25
N ASP A 17 -6.98 -2.67 -7.06
CA ASP A 17 -7.21 -2.00 -5.79
C ASP A 17 -6.11 -0.99 -5.46
N LEU A 18 -4.83 -1.40 -5.55
CA LEU A 18 -3.71 -0.57 -5.08
C LEU A 18 -3.62 0.80 -5.76
N PRO A 19 -3.77 0.95 -7.10
CA PRO A 19 -3.69 2.26 -7.73
C PRO A 19 -4.74 3.26 -7.26
N THR A 20 -5.87 2.77 -6.75
CA THR A 20 -7.00 3.59 -6.32
C THR A 20 -7.18 3.61 -4.81
N LEU A 21 -6.22 3.10 -4.03
CA LEU A 21 -6.36 2.91 -2.58
C LEU A 21 -6.62 4.20 -1.79
N PHE A 22 -6.25 5.36 -2.33
CA PHE A 22 -6.51 6.67 -1.73
C PHE A 22 -7.90 7.23 -2.07
N GLU A 23 -8.58 6.67 -3.07
CA GLU A 23 -9.85 7.13 -3.62
C GLU A 23 -11.01 6.18 -3.30
N LYS A 24 -10.75 4.86 -3.37
CA LYS A 24 -11.74 3.80 -3.26
C LYS A 24 -11.32 2.77 -2.23
N ASP A 25 -12.31 2.07 -1.68
CA ASP A 25 -12.03 0.96 -0.79
C ASP A 25 -11.49 -0.25 -1.55
N ILE A 26 -10.64 -1.04 -0.88
CA ILE A 26 -10.04 -2.25 -1.46
C ILE A 26 -10.92 -3.47 -1.16
N SER A 27 -10.73 -4.53 -1.93
CA SER A 27 -11.40 -5.81 -1.74
C SER A 27 -10.78 -6.54 -0.55
N TYR A 28 -11.60 -6.98 0.40
CA TYR A 28 -11.12 -7.66 1.62
C TYR A 28 -11.21 -9.19 1.56
N ASP A 29 -11.71 -9.73 0.45
CA ASP A 29 -12.00 -11.16 0.29
C ASP A 29 -10.73 -11.99 0.06
N ILE A 30 -9.67 -11.38 -0.48
CA ILE A 30 -8.38 -12.02 -0.73
C ILE A 30 -7.49 -12.13 0.52
N TYR A 31 -7.97 -11.72 1.69
CA TYR A 31 -7.19 -11.67 2.94
C TYR A 31 -7.75 -12.62 4.00
N THR A 32 -6.92 -13.18 4.88
CA THR A 32 -7.39 -13.97 6.03
C THR A 32 -8.01 -13.08 7.10
N GLN A 33 -8.83 -13.65 7.99
CA GLN A 33 -9.37 -12.91 9.13
C GLN A 33 -8.27 -12.42 10.08
N ASP A 34 -7.17 -13.17 10.17
CA ASP A 34 -6.07 -12.92 11.07
C ASP A 34 -4.85 -12.30 10.39
N ILE A 35 -5.05 -11.61 9.26
CA ILE A 35 -3.97 -10.96 8.51
C ILE A 35 -3.03 -10.15 9.42
N TYR A 36 -1.73 -10.37 9.24
CA TYR A 36 -0.67 -9.56 9.83
C TYR A 36 -0.26 -8.44 8.86
N PHE A 37 -0.20 -7.21 9.36
CA PHE A 37 0.29 -6.08 8.60
C PHE A 37 1.46 -5.41 9.30
N GLN A 38 2.46 -5.02 8.51
CA GLN A 38 3.57 -4.22 8.97
C GLN A 38 4.02 -3.24 7.89
N ASP A 39 4.22 -2.00 8.26
CA ASP A 39 4.96 -1.00 7.48
C ASP A 39 6.04 -0.37 8.40
N PRO A 40 6.84 0.60 7.94
CA PRO A 40 7.86 1.24 8.76
C PRO A 40 7.35 2.04 9.98
N VAL A 41 6.06 2.29 10.11
CA VAL A 41 5.42 3.08 11.18
C VAL A 41 4.29 2.36 11.93
N ASN A 42 3.75 1.25 11.38
CA ASN A 42 2.61 0.51 11.89
C ASN A 42 2.91 -0.99 11.95
N LYS A 43 2.38 -1.66 12.98
CA LYS A 43 2.35 -3.12 13.07
C LYS A 43 1.08 -3.55 13.79
N PHE A 44 0.26 -4.38 13.15
CA PHE A 44 -0.96 -4.89 13.75
C PHE A 44 -1.38 -6.24 13.15
N LYS A 45 -2.39 -6.86 13.76
CA LYS A 45 -3.03 -8.08 13.27
C LYS A 45 -4.54 -7.85 13.12
N TRP A 46 -5.22 -8.72 12.39
CA TRP A 46 -6.67 -8.81 12.17
C TRP A 46 -7.22 -7.96 11.02
N LYS A 47 -8.10 -8.57 10.22
CA LYS A 47 -8.77 -7.96 9.06
C LYS A 47 -9.56 -6.70 9.45
N PHE A 48 -10.13 -6.66 10.65
CA PHE A 48 -10.81 -5.47 11.14
C PHE A 48 -9.87 -4.26 11.25
N ASN A 49 -8.70 -4.43 11.85
CA ASN A 49 -7.69 -3.37 11.94
C ASN A 49 -7.14 -3.00 10.56
N TYR A 50 -7.04 -3.99 9.66
CA TYR A 50 -6.65 -3.78 8.27
C TYR A 50 -7.65 -2.87 7.53
N ARG A 51 -8.95 -3.04 7.75
CA ARG A 51 -9.97 -2.13 7.20
C ARG A 51 -9.82 -0.70 7.74
N ILE A 52 -9.56 -0.57 9.05
CA ILE A 52 -9.37 0.73 9.69
C ILE A 52 -8.15 1.45 9.13
N ILE A 53 -7.01 0.78 8.89
CA ILE A 53 -5.82 1.47 8.38
C ILE A 53 -6.06 2.04 6.98
N PHE A 54 -6.69 1.27 6.08
CA PHE A 54 -6.98 1.74 4.72
C PHE A 54 -8.03 2.87 4.71
N TRP A 55 -9.06 2.77 5.56
CA TRP A 55 -9.99 3.89 5.76
C TRP A 55 -9.28 5.14 6.28
N THR A 56 -8.40 4.99 7.28
CA THR A 56 -7.63 6.08 7.88
C THR A 56 -6.72 6.72 6.84
N LEU A 57 -6.04 5.92 6.03
CA LEU A 57 -5.17 6.37 4.95
C LEU A 57 -5.94 7.22 3.92
N ARG A 58 -7.11 6.75 3.47
CA ARG A 58 -8.00 7.50 2.59
C ARG A 58 -8.50 8.80 3.20
N PHE A 59 -8.92 8.75 4.46
CA PHE A 59 -9.39 9.93 5.18
C PHE A 59 -8.29 11.00 5.27
N HIS A 60 -7.08 10.61 5.66
CA HIS A 60 -5.93 11.52 5.77
C HIS A 60 -5.47 12.03 4.40
N ALA A 61 -5.44 11.17 3.38
CA ALA A 61 -5.20 11.57 1.99
C ALA A 61 -6.15 12.69 1.56
N ARG A 62 -7.46 12.49 1.76
CA ARG A 62 -8.48 13.48 1.42
C ARG A 62 -8.37 14.76 2.25
N LEU A 63 -7.89 14.70 3.49
CA LEU A 63 -7.77 15.88 4.35
C LEU A 63 -6.53 16.72 4.01
N PHE A 64 -5.36 16.08 3.86
CA PHE A 64 -4.07 16.76 3.83
C PHE A 64 -3.48 16.95 2.43
N PHE A 65 -3.95 16.22 1.42
CA PHE A 65 -3.36 16.27 0.07
C PHE A 65 -4.30 16.92 -0.95
N SER A 66 -3.74 17.81 -1.76
CA SER A 66 -4.40 18.33 -2.96
C SER A 66 -4.42 17.26 -4.06
N GLN A 67 -3.37 16.45 -4.12
CA GLN A 67 -3.21 15.32 -5.02
C GLN A 67 -2.36 14.25 -4.31
N ILE A 68 -2.71 12.98 -4.43
CA ILE A 68 -1.94 11.86 -3.91
C ILE A 68 -2.24 10.62 -4.73
N TYR A 69 -1.20 9.86 -5.04
CA TYR A 69 -1.25 8.72 -5.94
C TYR A 69 -0.41 7.59 -5.38
N PHE A 70 -0.89 6.37 -5.63
CA PHE A 70 -0.14 5.14 -5.46
C PHE A 70 0.13 4.58 -6.85
N ASP A 71 1.29 4.88 -7.42
CA ASP A 71 1.66 4.40 -8.74
C ASP A 71 2.17 2.97 -8.61
N LEU A 72 1.38 2.01 -9.05
CA LEU A 72 1.74 0.60 -9.08
C LEU A 72 2.49 0.28 -10.39
N HIS A 73 3.71 -0.24 -10.27
CA HIS A 73 4.58 -0.53 -11.42
C HIS A 73 4.51 -2.00 -11.82
N GLU A 74 4.63 -2.88 -10.83
CA GLU A 74 4.70 -4.32 -11.06
C GLU A 74 3.94 -5.05 -9.96
N VAL A 75 3.26 -6.13 -10.33
CA VAL A 75 2.75 -7.14 -9.38
C VAL A 75 2.98 -8.51 -9.99
N TYR A 76 3.77 -9.33 -9.30
CA TYR A 76 4.14 -10.67 -9.75
C TYR A 76 4.36 -11.61 -8.57
N GLN A 77 4.23 -12.90 -8.83
CA GLN A 77 4.55 -13.95 -7.86
C GLN A 77 6.08 -14.11 -7.80
N SER A 78 6.68 -13.77 -6.65
CA SER A 78 8.14 -13.83 -6.46
C SER A 78 8.62 -15.16 -5.88
N ALA A 79 7.74 -15.89 -5.19
CA ALA A 79 7.97 -17.24 -4.68
C ALA A 79 6.65 -18.03 -4.71
N GLU A 80 6.70 -19.33 -4.38
CA GLU A 80 5.54 -20.22 -4.41
C GLU A 80 4.32 -19.65 -3.65
N ASP A 81 4.54 -19.03 -2.50
CA ASP A 81 3.53 -18.50 -1.59
C ASP A 81 3.57 -16.96 -1.45
N THR A 82 4.33 -16.27 -2.30
CA THR A 82 4.62 -14.84 -2.12
C THR A 82 4.38 -14.04 -3.39
N ILE A 83 3.59 -12.98 -3.29
CA ILE A 83 3.42 -11.94 -4.32
C ILE A 83 4.22 -10.70 -3.90
N LEU A 84 4.92 -10.10 -4.87
CA LEU A 84 5.62 -8.83 -4.71
C LEU A 84 4.94 -7.76 -5.56
N ALA A 85 4.69 -6.60 -4.97
CA ALA A 85 4.20 -5.41 -5.66
C ALA A 85 5.21 -4.27 -5.52
N LYS A 86 5.65 -3.64 -6.62
CA LYS A 86 6.52 -2.46 -6.60
C LYS A 86 5.72 -1.21 -6.90
N TRP A 87 5.95 -0.16 -6.14
CA TRP A 87 5.13 1.04 -6.21
C TRP A 87 5.90 2.31 -5.85
N THR A 88 5.29 3.45 -6.20
CA THR A 88 5.71 4.79 -5.78
C THR A 88 4.52 5.52 -5.19
N VAL A 89 4.71 6.14 -4.03
CA VAL A 89 3.73 7.09 -3.50
C VAL A 89 4.22 8.50 -3.83
N ARG A 90 3.35 9.27 -4.48
CA ARG A 90 3.59 10.68 -4.78
C ARG A 90 2.38 11.54 -4.45
N GLY A 91 2.62 12.77 -4.03
CA GLY A 91 1.52 13.69 -3.71
C GLY A 91 1.97 15.13 -3.47
N VAL A 92 1.00 16.01 -3.27
CA VAL A 92 1.20 17.43 -2.96
C VAL A 92 0.30 17.82 -1.80
N LEU A 93 0.90 18.27 -0.70
CA LEU A 93 0.18 18.68 0.50
C LEU A 93 -0.59 19.99 0.28
N ARG A 94 -1.70 20.14 1.02
CA ARG A 94 -2.51 21.37 1.10
C ARG A 94 -1.86 22.40 2.03
N VAL A 95 -0.65 22.81 1.69
CA VAL A 95 0.10 23.86 2.38
C VAL A 95 0.54 24.94 1.38
N PRO A 96 0.71 26.21 1.79
CA PRO A 96 1.00 27.32 0.87
C PRO A 96 2.21 27.10 -0.05
N TRP A 97 3.23 26.40 0.43
CA TRP A 97 4.47 26.12 -0.31
C TRP A 97 4.42 24.85 -1.17
N LYS A 98 3.26 24.20 -1.32
CA LYS A 98 3.04 23.02 -2.18
C LYS A 98 4.08 21.90 -1.96
N ALA A 99 4.33 21.57 -0.69
CA ALA A 99 5.23 20.48 -0.33
C ALA A 99 4.88 19.19 -1.09
N LYS A 100 5.89 18.58 -1.72
CA LYS A 100 5.75 17.33 -2.47
C LYS A 100 6.12 16.14 -1.59
N LEU A 101 5.35 15.07 -1.74
CA LEU A 101 5.65 13.74 -1.23
C LEU A 101 6.12 12.89 -2.41
N PHE A 102 7.25 12.20 -2.25
CA PHE A 102 7.71 11.20 -3.21
C PHE A 102 8.58 10.15 -2.50
N PHE A 103 8.19 8.89 -2.58
CA PHE A 103 9.01 7.76 -2.15
C PHE A 103 8.59 6.47 -2.84
N ASN A 104 9.54 5.56 -2.96
CA ASN A 104 9.29 4.25 -3.53
C ASN A 104 9.15 3.20 -2.44
N GLY A 105 8.56 2.09 -2.80
CA GLY A 105 8.48 0.95 -1.92
C GLY A 105 8.14 -0.32 -2.67
N TYR A 106 8.09 -1.39 -1.90
CA TYR A 106 7.49 -2.63 -2.35
C TYR A 106 6.70 -3.26 -1.21
N SER A 107 5.67 -3.99 -1.58
CA SER A 107 4.85 -4.80 -0.68
C SER A 107 5.12 -6.27 -0.94
N THR A 108 5.28 -7.06 0.11
CA THR A 108 5.24 -8.52 0.02
C THR A 108 3.95 -9.03 0.63
N TYR A 109 3.26 -9.90 -0.10
CA TYR A 109 2.04 -10.55 0.32
C TYR A 109 2.27 -12.05 0.37
N LYS A 110 2.22 -12.66 1.56
CA LYS A 110 2.23 -14.12 1.67
C LYS A 110 0.81 -14.64 1.79
N PHE A 111 0.53 -15.72 1.07
CA PHE A 111 -0.78 -16.36 1.04
C PHE A 111 -0.72 -17.82 1.49
N ASN A 112 -1.82 -18.31 2.05
CA ASN A 112 -1.94 -19.67 2.56
C ASN A 112 -2.38 -20.65 1.43
N GLN A 113 -2.63 -21.91 1.80
CA GLN A 113 -3.09 -22.95 0.87
C GLN A 113 -4.48 -22.64 0.24
N ASP A 114 -5.28 -21.80 0.88
CA ASP A 114 -6.57 -21.31 0.36
C ASP A 114 -6.41 -20.08 -0.55
N ASN A 115 -5.18 -19.70 -0.89
CA ASN A 115 -4.83 -18.49 -1.65
C ASN A 115 -5.30 -17.18 -1.00
N LEU A 116 -5.42 -17.17 0.33
CA LEU A 116 -5.73 -15.98 1.12
C LEU A 116 -4.46 -15.38 1.70
N ILE A 117 -4.29 -14.07 1.54
CA ILE A 117 -3.17 -13.31 2.07
C ILE A 117 -3.28 -13.24 3.59
N TYR A 118 -2.30 -13.81 4.30
CA TYR A 118 -2.22 -13.79 5.75
C TYR A 118 -1.15 -12.81 6.28
N GLU A 119 -0.24 -12.35 5.42
CA GLU A 119 0.82 -11.41 5.78
C GLU A 119 1.00 -10.37 4.66
N HIS A 120 0.98 -9.10 5.04
CA HIS A 120 1.28 -7.96 4.17
C HIS A 120 2.38 -7.12 4.85
N ILE A 121 3.54 -7.04 4.21
CA ILE A 121 4.66 -6.20 4.68
C ILE A 121 4.99 -5.16 3.62
N ASP A 122 4.93 -3.88 4.00
CA ASP A 122 5.38 -2.74 3.22
C ASP A 122 6.81 -2.34 3.61
N THR A 123 7.67 -2.19 2.61
CA THR A 123 9.04 -1.69 2.76
C THR A 123 9.21 -0.41 1.96
N TRP A 124 9.68 0.65 2.59
CA TRP A 124 9.95 1.93 1.93
C TRP A 124 11.44 2.05 1.57
N ASP A 125 11.74 2.76 0.49
CA ASP A 125 13.11 3.06 0.05
C ASP A 125 13.85 4.05 0.99
N ARG A 126 13.13 4.61 1.97
CA ARG A 126 13.64 5.61 2.91
C ARG A 126 12.89 5.55 4.24
N LYS A 127 13.49 6.13 5.29
CA LYS A 127 12.88 6.15 6.63
C LYS A 127 11.73 7.17 6.70
N PRO A 128 10.76 6.97 7.62
CA PRO A 128 9.67 7.92 7.83
C PRO A 128 10.14 9.37 8.07
N GLY A 129 11.25 9.56 8.80
CA GLY A 129 11.82 10.90 9.03
C GLY A 129 12.32 11.59 7.75
N GLU A 130 12.78 10.84 6.75
CA GLU A 130 13.21 11.38 5.46
C GLU A 130 12.00 11.78 4.60
N ILE A 131 10.88 11.08 4.74
CA ILE A 131 9.60 11.48 4.12
C ILE A 131 9.11 12.79 4.72
N LEU A 132 9.08 12.89 6.06
CA LEU A 132 8.65 14.11 6.75
C LEU A 132 9.51 15.33 6.37
N ARG A 133 10.81 15.13 6.16
CA ARG A 133 11.71 16.20 5.69
C ARG A 133 11.29 16.81 4.36
N GLN A 134 10.63 16.05 3.47
CA GLN A 134 10.15 16.58 2.18
C GLN A 134 9.10 17.69 2.36
N PHE A 135 8.43 17.75 3.52
CA PHE A 135 7.40 18.76 3.79
C PHE A 135 7.95 20.12 4.19
N PHE A 136 9.21 20.18 4.62
CA PHE A 136 9.85 21.40 5.12
C PHE A 136 10.88 21.99 4.16
N HIS A 137 11.21 21.29 3.06
CA HIS A 137 12.04 21.86 2.01
C HIS A 137 11.21 22.89 1.23
N LYS A 138 11.39 24.18 1.56
CA LYS A 138 11.01 25.27 0.67
C LYS A 138 11.72 25.04 -0.66
N GLY A 139 10.98 25.10 -1.77
CA GLY A 139 11.60 25.25 -3.08
C GLY A 139 12.53 26.47 -3.03
N GLY A 140 13.84 26.21 -3.03
CA GLY A 140 14.82 27.22 -3.37
C GLY A 140 14.66 27.52 -4.86
N ASN A 141 14.70 28.82 -5.18
CA ASN A 141 14.63 29.37 -6.54
C ASN A 141 15.49 28.61 -7.55
#